data_AF-N6XV28-F1
#
_entry.id   AF-N6XV28-F1
#
_cell.length_a   1.000
_cell.length_b   1.000
_cell.length_c   1.000
_cell.angle_alpha   90.00
_cell.angle_beta   90.00
_cell.angle_gamma   90.00
#
_symmetry.space_group_name_H-M   'P 1'
#
loop_
_entity.id
_entity.type
_entity.pdbx_description
1 polymer ?
#
loop_
_entity_poly.entity_id
_entity_poly.type
_entity_poly.pdbx_seq_one_letter_code
_entity_poly.pdbx_strand_id
1 'polypeptide(L)' 'MNNDDFILGLSFTEFEDLALQIGLTGLILFMMFIIWNLGKESKAGRYGMLWMFLGLGVGFVGFVAKGIIQKLLGIE' A
#
# COMPACT_ATOMS: atom_id res chain seq x y z
N MET A 1 -4.90 16.66 -29.56
CA MET A 1 -5.97 15.72 -29.21
C MET A 1 -6.67 16.36 -28.03
N ASN A 2 -7.74 17.10 -28.33
CA ASN A 2 -8.65 17.69 -27.35
C ASN A 2 -9.98 16.94 -27.50
N ASN A 3 -10.79 17.00 -26.45
CA ASN A 3 -12.03 16.24 -26.19
C ASN A 3 -11.69 14.84 -25.64
N ASP A 4 -12.00 14.42 -24.41
CA ASP A 4 -12.92 14.93 -23.38
C ASP A 4 -12.76 14.03 -22.16
N ASP A 5 -11.82 14.41 -21.30
CA ASP A 5 -11.16 13.42 -20.44
C ASP A 5 -11.49 13.61 -18.96
N PHE A 6 -12.61 14.29 -18.72
CA PHE A 6 -13.20 14.49 -17.41
C PHE A 6 -14.03 13.27 -17.04
N ILE A 7 -13.39 12.24 -16.49
CA ILE A 7 -14.11 11.18 -15.78
C ILE A 7 -14.40 11.72 -14.37
N LEU A 8 -15.67 12.05 -14.11
CA LEU A 8 -16.16 12.56 -12.82
C LEU A 8 -15.64 13.96 -12.40
N GLY A 9 -15.15 14.77 -13.35
CA GLY A 9 -14.77 16.17 -13.09
C GLY A 9 -13.30 16.41 -12.71
N LEU A 10 -12.41 15.42 -12.88
CA LEU A 10 -10.95 15.53 -12.71
C LEU A 10 -10.22 15.39 -14.05
N SER A 11 -9.00 15.95 -14.18
CA SER A 11 -8.15 15.69 -15.34
C SER A 11 -7.68 14.24 -15.39
N PHE A 12 -7.35 13.70 -16.57
CA PHE A 12 -6.87 12.31 -16.70
C PHE A 12 -5.67 11.99 -15.82
N THR A 13 -4.72 12.91 -15.71
CA THR A 13 -3.54 12.78 -14.85
C THR A 13 -3.92 12.62 -13.38
N GLU A 14 -4.86 13.43 -12.88
CA GLU A 14 -5.29 13.35 -11.48
C GLU A 14 -6.08 12.07 -11.19
N PHE A 15 -6.92 11.63 -12.12
CA PHE A 15 -7.66 10.39 -11.98
C PHE A 15 -6.72 9.17 -12.00
N GLU A 16 -5.73 9.17 -12.90
CA GLU A 16 -4.73 8.10 -12.99
C GLU A 16 -3.90 8.01 -11.69
N ASP A 17 -3.42 9.14 -11.17
CA ASP A 17 -2.67 9.19 -9.92
C ASP A 17 -3.52 8.72 -8.72
N LEU A 18 -4.79 9.14 -8.63
CA LEU A 18 -5.70 8.67 -7.59
C LEU A 18 -5.98 7.16 -7.71
N ALA A 19 -6.22 6.67 -8.91
CA ALA A 19 -6.48 5.26 -9.17
C ALA A 19 -5.26 4.40 -8.84
N LEU A 20 -4.05 4.84 -9.21
CA LEU A 20 -2.79 4.21 -8.86
C LEU A 20 -2.57 4.22 -7.36
N GLN A 21 -2.78 5.36 -6.70
CA GLN A 21 -2.61 5.47 -5.25
C GLN A 21 -3.57 4.54 -4.52
N ILE A 22 -4.86 4.56 -4.85
CA ILE A 22 -5.89 3.72 -4.21
C ILE A 22 -5.64 2.24 -4.51
N GLY A 23 -5.37 1.89 -5.77
CA GLY A 23 -5.12 0.53 -6.21
C GLY A 23 -3.89 -0.08 -5.54
N LEU A 24 -2.78 0.66 -5.51
CA LEU A 24 -1.54 0.23 -4.86
C LEU A 24 -1.72 0.11 -3.34
N THR A 25 -2.36 1.08 -2.69
CA THR A 25 -2.58 1.05 -1.24
C THR A 25 -3.51 -0.11 -0.84
N GLY A 26 -4.55 -0.37 -1.65
CA GLY A 26 -5.44 -1.51 -1.47
C GLY A 26 -4.73 -2.85 -1.63
N LEU A 27 -3.86 -2.98 -2.63
CA LEU A 27 -3.05 -4.19 -2.86
C LEU A 27 -2.11 -4.48 -1.70
N ILE A 28 -1.47 -3.45 -1.15
CA ILE A 28 -0.55 -3.58 -0.01
C ILE A 28 -1.31 -3.97 1.27
N LEU A 29 -2.51 -3.41 1.48
CA LEU A 29 -3.41 -3.84 2.56
C LEU A 29 -3.79 -5.32 2.42
N PHE A 30 -4.09 -5.77 1.20
CA PHE A 30 -4.39 -7.18 0.94
C PHE A 30 -3.18 -8.09 1.21
N MET A 31 -1.97 -7.67 0.86
CA MET A 31 -0.75 -8.37 1.25
C MET A 31 -0.59 -8.48 2.77
N MET A 32 -0.82 -7.41 3.52
CA MET A 32 -0.76 -7.45 4.99
C MET A 32 -1.80 -8.42 5.57
N PHE A 33 -3.01 -8.42 5.02
CA PHE A 33 -4.07 -9.34 5.42
C PHE A 33 -3.67 -10.81 5.20
N ILE A 34 -3.05 -11.12 4.05
CA ILE A 34 -2.54 -12.47 3.77
C ILE A 34 -1.44 -12.85 4.76
N ILE A 35 -0.48 -11.97 5.04
CA ILE A 35 0.61 -12.26 5.99
C ILE A 35 0.05 -12.54 7.38
N TRP A 36 -0.95 -11.77 7.81
CA TRP A 36 -1.64 -12.01 9.08
C TRP A 36 -2.33 -13.37 9.10
N ASN A 37 -3.07 -13.70 8.05
CA ASN A 37 -3.77 -14.98 7.95
C ASN A 37 -2.80 -16.17 7.89
N LEU A 38 -1.73 -16.05 7.09
CA LEU A 38 -0.69 -17.06 6.94
C LEU A 38 0.09 -17.28 8.25
N GLY A 39 0.35 -16.22 9.01
CA GLY A 39 0.99 -16.29 10.31
C GLY A 39 0.16 -17.05 11.33
N LYS A 40 -1.16 -16.84 11.31
CA LYS A 40 -2.12 -17.55 12.15
C LYS A 40 -2.29 -19.02 11.73
N GLU A 41 -2.35 -19.28 10.43
CA GLU A 41 -2.59 -20.61 9.86
C GLU A 41 -1.34 -21.51 9.92
N SER A 42 -0.14 -20.95 9.74
CA SER A 42 1.13 -21.69 9.83
C SER A 42 1.50 -22.14 11.24
N LYS A 43 0.67 -21.84 12.27
CA LYS A 43 1.01 -22.05 13.70
C LYS A 43 2.43 -21.58 14.04
N ALA A 44 2.89 -20.56 13.33
CA ALA A 44 4.21 -20.01 13.54
C ALA A 44 4.23 -19.51 14.98
N GLY A 45 4.97 -20.19 15.85
CA GLY A 45 5.12 -19.79 17.25
C GLY A 45 5.61 -18.34 17.32
N ARG A 46 5.71 -17.79 18.53
CA ARG A 46 6.10 -16.37 18.75
C ARG A 46 7.34 -15.95 17.94
N TYR A 47 8.30 -16.85 17.75
CA TYR A 47 9.50 -16.64 16.93
C TYR A 47 9.24 -16.67 15.41
N GLY A 48 8.35 -17.54 14.92
CA GLY A 48 8.02 -17.63 13.48
C GLY A 48 7.21 -16.43 13.00
N MET A 49 6.27 -15.93 13.81
CA MET A 49 5.58 -14.66 13.56
C MET A 49 6.56 -13.48 13.52
N LEU A 50 7.52 -13.42 14.45
CA LEU A 50 8.57 -12.38 14.45
C LEU A 50 9.41 -12.39 13.17
N TRP A 51 9.87 -13.57 12.73
CA TRP A 51 10.65 -13.68 11.49
C TRP A 51 9.82 -13.41 10.24
N MET A 52 8.54 -13.78 10.21
CA MET A 52 7.64 -13.40 9.11
C MET A 52 7.39 -11.89 9.07
N PHE A 53 7.23 -11.25 10.23
CA PHE A 53 7.07 -9.80 10.30
C PHE A 53 8.35 -9.04 9.91
N LEU A 54 9.52 -9.58 10.24
CA LEU A 54 10.80 -8.99 9.81
C LEU A 54 11.10 -9.24 8.33
N GLY A 55 10.87 -10.45 7.82
CA GLY A 55 11.18 -10.81 6.43
C GLY A 55 10.18 -10.23 5.43
N LEU A 56 8.88 -10.36 5.70
CA LEU A 56 7.82 -9.89 4.81
C LEU A 56 7.33 -8.50 5.19
N GLY A 57 7.39 -8.13 6.47
CA GLY A 57 6.82 -6.88 6.95
C GLY A 57 7.67 -5.63 6.72
N VAL A 58 9.00 -5.76 6.70
CA VAL A 58 9.90 -4.62 6.44
C VAL A 58 9.60 -3.95 5.09
N GLY A 59 9.24 -4.73 4.06
CA GLY A 59 8.90 -4.19 2.73
C GLY A 59 7.69 -3.25 2.73
N PHE A 60 6.58 -3.66 3.35
CA PHE A 60 5.39 -2.80 3.42
C PHE A 60 5.56 -1.66 4.43
N VAL A 61 6.27 -1.89 5.55
CA VAL A 61 6.53 -0.85 6.55
C VAL A 61 7.34 0.29 5.95
N GLY A 62 8.34 -0.03 5.11
CA GLY A 62 9.09 0.99 4.37
C GLY A 62 8.23 1.77 3.37
N PHE A 63 7.31 1.11 2.68
CA PHE A 63 6.36 1.76 1.78
C PHE A 63 5.43 2.73 2.51
N VAL A 64 4.85 2.30 3.64
CA VAL A 64 3.97 3.15 4.47
C VAL A 64 4.76 4.31 5.09
N ALA A 65 5.96 4.04 5.61
CA ALA A 65 6.83 5.06 6.20
C ALA A 65 7.18 6.15 5.18
N LYS A 66 7.51 5.80 3.94
CA LYS A 66 7.73 6.77 2.87
C LYS A 66 6.52 7.68 2.67
N GLY A 67 5.31 7.12 2.58
CA GLY A 67 4.08 7.90 2.41
C GLY A 67 3.80 8.85 3.58
N ILE A 68 4.03 8.40 4.83
CA ILE A 68 3.90 9.24 6.02
C ILE A 68 4.94 10.37 6.03
N ILE A 69 6.19 10.06 5.66
CA ILE A 69 7.27 11.05 5.59
C ILE A 69 6.99 12.10 4.52
N GLN A 70 6.49 11.71 3.34
CA GLN A 70 6.08 12.65 2.29
C GLN A 70 4.99 13.62 2.78
N LYS A 71 3.97 13.09 3.49
CA LYS A 71 2.92 13.93 4.10
C LYS A 71 3.43 14.85 5.21
N LEU A 72 4.31 14.37 6.09
CA LEU A 72 4.89 15.16 7.18
C LEU A 72 5.83 16.26 6.68
N LEU A 73 6.56 16.01 5.58
CA LEU A 73 7.44 16.99 4.95
C LEU A 73 6.69 17.96 4.03
N GLY A 74 5.39 17.78 3.80
CA GLY A 74 4.59 18.65 2.95
C GLY A 74 4.98 18.61 1.47
N ILE A 75 5.57 17.48 1.03
CA ILE A 75 5.92 17.23 -0.36
C ILE A 75 4.80 16.35 -0.91
N GLU A 76 3.75 17.00 -1.40
CA GLU A 76 2.68 16.38 -2.21
C GLU A 76 3.06 16.49 -3.69
#